data_AF-V5BA21-F1
#
_entry.id   AF-V5BA21-F1
#
_cell.length_a   1.000
_cell.length_b   1.000
_cell.length_c   1.000
_cell.angle_alpha   90.00
_cell.angle_beta   90.00
_cell.angle_gamma   90.00
#
_symmetry.space_group_name_H-M   'P 1'
#
loop_
_entity.id
_entity.type
_entity.pdbx_description
1 polymer ?
#
loop_
_entity_poly.entity_id
_entity_poly.type
_entity_poly.pdbx_seq_one_letter_code
_entity_poly.pdbx_strand_id
1 'polypeptide(L)'
;MHYSQLSGLTDVVASPLVLHATSLLQSQLRVSNTVLRSLHAGGSAVYVGGGVDLLSSAVVLDGVLLEASGGPTASAMHVSSSSRLSLRSHSVLSVTNVSVVSSGGGIVLGERLAVSDSVLRFVGVEGSVASSLVRCDGGTVGGGGWLELRDVWAVGEALSVASLSGVTLSGCAVSIARCAAIGTTLVSGPTITSGAVSVQCNRAGGRVLRSSGDYRMAGLPSVSVVPCDGCAAALACFDALTASFSDCVCSCRAGGVGEACLPFDVPPARAAVRRAA
;
A
#
# COMPACT_ATOMS: atom_id res chain seq x y z
N MET A 1 0.98 -8.77 25.34
CA MET A 1 0.88 -7.36 25.73
C MET A 1 -0.34 -6.77 25.07
N HIS A 2 -1.37 -6.37 25.82
CA HIS A 2 -2.48 -5.60 25.27
C HIS A 2 -2.12 -4.12 25.33
N TYR A 3 -1.98 -3.47 24.17
CA TYR A 3 -1.83 -2.03 24.09
C TYR A 3 -3.21 -1.39 24.11
N SER A 4 -3.50 -0.61 25.14
CA SER A 4 -4.62 0.32 25.13
C SER A 4 -4.25 1.51 24.22
N GLN A 5 -5.06 1.79 23.20
CA GLN A 5 -4.87 3.01 22.40
C GLN A 5 -5.05 4.24 23.29
N LEU A 6 -4.07 5.15 23.25
CA LEU A 6 -4.23 6.49 23.80
C LEU A 6 -5.29 7.22 22.96
N SER A 7 -6.48 7.42 23.52
CA SER A 7 -7.54 8.24 22.93
C SER A 7 -7.37 9.70 23.35
N GLY A 8 -7.49 10.65 22.41
CA GLY A 8 -7.51 12.10 22.71
C GLY A 8 -6.36 12.94 22.14
N LEU A 9 -5.46 12.36 21.34
CA LEU A 9 -4.38 13.09 20.63
C LEU A 9 -4.76 13.51 19.20
N THR A 10 -6.05 13.47 18.85
CA THR A 10 -6.54 13.58 17.46
C THR A 10 -6.20 14.89 16.74
N ASP A 11 -5.78 15.93 17.46
CA ASP A 11 -5.49 17.26 16.91
C ASP A 11 -4.06 17.77 17.18
N VAL A 12 -3.14 16.92 17.65
CA VAL A 12 -1.73 17.32 17.79
C VAL A 12 -1.04 17.15 16.45
N VAL A 13 -0.72 18.27 15.81
CA VAL A 13 0.09 18.31 14.58
C VAL A 13 1.50 17.84 14.93
N ALA A 14 1.92 16.69 14.40
CA ALA A 14 3.27 16.18 14.61
C ALA A 14 4.20 16.53 13.44
N SER A 15 5.47 16.76 13.80
CA SER A 15 6.58 16.89 12.86
C SER A 15 6.70 15.66 11.96
N PRO A 16 7.36 15.79 10.78
CA PRO A 16 7.60 14.66 9.90
C PRO A 16 8.25 13.46 10.60
N LEU A 17 7.86 12.25 10.21
CA LEU A 17 8.57 11.03 10.56
C LEU A 17 9.72 10.82 9.60
N VAL A 18 10.94 10.62 10.12
CA VAL A 18 12.14 10.37 9.31
C VAL A 18 12.73 9.02 9.65
N LEU A 19 12.89 8.16 8.65
CA LEU A 19 13.69 6.95 8.72
C LEU A 19 14.91 7.12 7.83
N HIS A 20 16.08 7.30 8.43
CA HIS A 20 17.33 7.51 7.69
C HIS A 20 18.36 6.45 8.08
N ALA A 21 18.93 5.75 7.09
CA ALA A 21 19.95 4.72 7.30
C ALA A 21 19.55 3.72 8.41
N THR A 22 18.30 3.26 8.36
CA THR A 22 17.67 2.51 9.47
C THR A 22 17.50 1.04 9.11
N SER A 23 17.92 0.14 9.98
CA SER A 23 17.64 -1.29 9.88
C SER A 23 16.81 -1.74 11.06
N LEU A 24 15.59 -2.22 10.81
CA LEU A 24 14.74 -2.84 11.82
C LEU A 24 14.90 -4.35 11.74
N LEU A 25 15.25 -4.94 12.87
CA LEU A 25 15.49 -6.37 13.03
C LEU A 25 14.53 -6.91 14.09
N GLN A 26 13.65 -7.84 13.72
CA GLN A 26 12.70 -8.46 14.66
C GLN A 26 11.90 -7.47 15.50
N SER A 27 11.54 -6.32 14.90
CA SER A 27 10.98 -5.16 15.61
C SER A 27 9.70 -4.67 14.94
N GLN A 28 8.88 -3.93 15.69
CA GLN A 28 7.69 -3.26 15.16
C GLN A 28 7.71 -1.77 15.49
N LEU A 29 7.64 -0.93 14.46
CA LEU A 29 7.35 0.49 14.55
C LEU A 29 5.89 0.72 14.15
N ARG A 30 5.08 1.26 15.06
CA ARG A 30 3.68 1.58 14.81
C ARG A 30 3.42 3.05 15.07
N VAL A 31 2.82 3.73 14.10
CA VAL A 31 2.34 5.11 14.21
C VAL A 31 0.84 5.08 13.98
N SER A 32 0.06 5.53 14.95
CA SER A 32 -1.39 5.39 14.91
C SER A 32 -2.14 6.63 15.37
N ASN A 33 -3.27 6.91 14.73
CA ASN A 33 -4.24 7.97 15.10
C ASN A 33 -3.57 9.36 15.31
N THR A 34 -2.72 9.77 14.39
CA THR A 34 -1.99 11.05 14.47
C THR A 34 -2.00 11.78 13.12
N VAL A 35 -1.67 13.06 13.14
CA VAL A 35 -1.42 13.87 11.94
C VAL A 35 0.09 14.05 11.78
N LEU A 36 0.65 13.63 10.64
CA LEU A 36 2.02 13.97 10.24
C LEU A 36 1.95 15.03 9.15
N ARG A 37 2.68 16.13 9.31
CA ARG A 37 2.58 17.28 8.41
C ARG A 37 3.94 17.82 8.01
N SER A 38 4.05 18.24 6.74
CA SER A 38 5.12 19.11 6.25
C SER A 38 4.55 20.28 5.44
N LEU A 39 4.92 21.50 5.83
CA LEU A 39 4.57 22.74 5.12
C LEU A 39 5.72 23.29 4.28
N HIS A 40 6.90 22.69 4.36
CA HIS A 40 8.10 23.16 3.67
C HIS A 40 8.04 22.84 2.19
N ALA A 41 8.59 23.74 1.37
CA ALA A 41 8.74 23.55 -0.06
C ALA A 41 9.47 22.22 -0.34
N GLY A 42 8.84 21.33 -1.12
CA GLY A 42 9.38 20.00 -1.39
C GLY A 42 9.48 19.03 -0.20
N GLY A 43 8.87 19.37 0.94
CA GLY A 43 8.92 18.56 2.15
C GLY A 43 7.99 17.34 2.12
N SER A 44 8.12 16.48 3.11
CA SER A 44 7.29 15.28 3.25
C SER A 44 6.87 15.02 4.67
N ALA A 45 5.65 14.48 4.87
CA ALA A 45 5.16 14.09 6.20
C ALA A 45 5.84 12.81 6.72
N VAL A 46 6.22 11.91 5.81
CA VAL A 46 7.10 10.77 6.07
C VAL A 46 8.25 10.80 5.07
N TYR A 47 9.49 10.75 5.55
CA TYR A 47 10.68 10.70 4.71
C TYR A 47 11.52 9.45 5.01
N VAL A 48 11.95 8.78 3.94
CA VAL A 48 12.83 7.62 3.98
C VAL A 48 14.08 7.92 3.16
N GLY A 49 15.25 7.83 3.80
CA GLY A 49 16.54 8.14 3.18
C GLY A 49 17.68 7.25 3.68
N GLY A 50 18.85 7.33 3.06
CA GLY A 50 20.06 6.61 3.51
C GLY A 50 19.97 5.08 3.44
N GLY A 51 18.89 4.53 2.88
CA GLY A 51 18.57 3.10 2.93
C GLY A 51 17.77 2.73 4.19
N VAL A 52 16.70 1.95 4.00
CA VAL A 52 15.91 1.37 5.09
C VAL A 52 15.65 -0.11 4.81
N ASP A 53 15.99 -0.96 5.78
CA ASP A 53 15.82 -2.40 5.72
C ASP A 53 14.89 -2.88 6.84
N LEU A 54 13.85 -3.62 6.48
CA LEU A 54 13.03 -4.40 7.39
C LEU A 54 13.43 -5.86 7.25
N LEU A 55 13.89 -6.47 8.35
CA LEU A 55 14.18 -7.90 8.44
C LEU A 55 13.34 -8.51 9.56
N SER A 56 12.40 -9.37 9.17
CA SER A 56 11.36 -9.89 10.07
C SER A 56 10.78 -8.79 10.95
N SER A 57 10.42 -7.65 10.36
CA SER A 57 10.01 -6.45 11.08
C SER A 57 8.78 -5.82 10.47
N ALA A 58 8.07 -5.01 11.24
CA ALA A 58 6.89 -4.30 10.77
C ALA A 58 7.01 -2.78 10.93
N VAL A 59 6.62 -2.05 9.89
CA VAL A 59 6.29 -0.62 9.97
C VAL A 59 4.81 -0.48 9.65
N VAL A 60 4.05 0.08 10.57
CA VAL A 60 2.59 0.20 10.47
C VAL A 60 2.17 1.64 10.67
N LEU A 61 1.54 2.24 9.66
CA LEU A 61 0.81 3.51 9.75
C LEU A 61 -0.68 3.18 9.79
N ASP A 62 -1.38 3.55 10.86
CA ASP A 62 -2.81 3.25 11.03
C ASP A 62 -3.64 4.45 11.49
N GLY A 63 -4.67 4.83 10.73
CA GLY A 63 -5.49 5.99 11.12
C GLY A 63 -4.70 7.30 11.09
N VAL A 64 -3.68 7.39 10.24
CA VAL A 64 -2.80 8.55 10.13
C VAL A 64 -3.30 9.48 9.03
N LEU A 65 -3.26 10.79 9.28
CA LEU A 65 -3.42 11.80 8.26
C LEU A 65 -2.04 12.30 7.82
N LEU A 66 -1.71 12.14 6.54
CA LEU A 66 -0.47 12.61 5.94
C LEU A 66 -0.72 13.88 5.13
N GLU A 67 -0.14 14.99 5.58
CA GLU A 67 -0.32 16.31 4.95
C GLU A 67 1.01 16.89 4.45
N ALA A 68 1.06 17.26 3.17
CA ALA A 68 2.24 17.88 2.56
C ALA A 68 1.83 19.01 1.59
N SER A 69 1.99 20.27 1.98
CA SER A 69 1.49 21.43 1.20
C SER A 69 2.58 22.36 0.67
N GLY A 70 3.79 21.82 0.47
CA GLY A 70 4.98 22.56 0.03
C GLY A 70 5.15 22.76 -1.48
N GLY A 71 4.05 22.87 -2.23
CA GLY A 71 4.10 22.97 -3.69
C GLY A 71 4.24 21.62 -4.42
N PRO A 72 4.55 21.62 -5.73
CA PRO A 72 4.41 20.44 -6.60
C PRO A 72 5.41 19.33 -6.29
N THR A 73 6.51 19.64 -5.59
CA THR A 73 7.53 18.67 -5.18
C THR A 73 7.28 18.10 -3.78
N ALA A 74 6.28 18.60 -3.04
CA ALA A 74 5.90 18.04 -1.76
C ALA A 74 5.32 16.63 -1.93
N SER A 75 5.47 15.77 -0.92
CA SER A 75 4.95 14.41 -0.97
C SER A 75 4.44 13.97 0.39
N ALA A 76 3.34 13.22 0.45
CA ALA A 76 2.83 12.72 1.73
C ALA A 76 3.82 11.74 2.39
N MET A 77 4.35 10.82 1.60
CA MET A 77 5.49 9.99 1.97
C MET A 77 6.49 9.96 0.82
N HIS A 78 7.78 10.04 1.13
CA HIS A 78 8.82 10.06 0.12
C HIS A 78 10.04 9.22 0.51
N VAL A 79 10.29 8.18 -0.28
CA VAL A 79 11.58 7.47 -0.31
C VAL A 79 12.48 8.17 -1.32
N SER A 80 13.64 8.64 -0.87
CA SER A 80 14.65 9.24 -1.74
C SER A 80 15.06 8.27 -2.87
N SER A 81 15.21 8.78 -4.10
CA SER A 81 15.57 7.98 -5.29
C SER A 81 16.87 7.19 -5.14
N SER A 82 17.85 7.74 -4.41
CA SER A 82 19.11 7.05 -4.12
C SER A 82 18.98 5.98 -3.03
N SER A 83 17.88 5.98 -2.28
CA SER A 83 17.67 5.13 -1.11
C SER A 83 16.92 3.85 -1.47
N ARG A 84 17.39 2.74 -0.91
CA ARG A 84 16.70 1.44 -1.00
C ARG A 84 15.69 1.31 0.13
N LEU A 85 14.48 0.87 -0.18
CA LEU A 85 13.50 0.42 0.82
C LEU A 85 13.34 -1.10 0.66
N SER A 86 13.82 -1.87 1.64
CA SER A 86 13.82 -3.33 1.57
C SER A 86 12.95 -3.98 2.64
N LEU A 87 12.14 -4.95 2.25
CA LEU A 87 11.34 -5.80 3.13
C LEU A 87 11.73 -7.26 2.90
N ARG A 88 12.24 -7.92 3.93
CA ARG A 88 12.73 -9.31 3.85
C ARG A 88 12.28 -10.16 5.04
N SER A 89 12.23 -11.47 4.83
CA SER A 89 12.04 -12.48 5.88
C SER A 89 10.76 -12.25 6.68
N HIS A 90 9.62 -12.22 6.00
CA HIS A 90 8.30 -11.99 6.60
C HIS A 90 8.17 -10.61 7.25
N SER A 91 8.69 -9.58 6.60
CA SER A 91 8.48 -8.19 7.02
C SER A 91 7.15 -7.63 6.50
N VAL A 92 6.67 -6.56 7.11
CA VAL A 92 5.43 -5.88 6.72
C VAL A 92 5.62 -4.37 6.71
N LEU A 93 5.34 -3.72 5.58
CA LEU A 93 5.03 -2.28 5.56
C LEU A 93 3.53 -2.13 5.29
N SER A 94 2.79 -1.67 6.29
CA SER A 94 1.33 -1.52 6.23
C SER A 94 0.94 -0.05 6.35
N VAL A 95 0.24 0.45 5.35
CA VAL A 95 -0.44 1.75 5.39
C VAL A 95 -1.93 1.46 5.43
N THR A 96 -2.58 1.73 6.55
CA THR A 96 -3.95 1.31 6.81
C THR A 96 -4.80 2.45 7.34
N ASN A 97 -6.02 2.63 6.83
CA ASN A 97 -6.93 3.70 7.27
C ASN A 97 -6.28 5.10 7.18
N VAL A 98 -5.51 5.35 6.13
CA VAL A 98 -4.71 6.59 5.99
C VAL A 98 -5.39 7.54 5.02
N SER A 99 -5.48 8.81 5.42
CA SER A 99 -5.88 9.90 4.55
C SER A 99 -4.66 10.66 4.07
N VAL A 100 -4.62 10.99 2.77
CA VAL A 100 -3.49 11.67 2.13
C VAL A 100 -3.95 12.97 1.49
N VAL A 101 -3.35 14.07 1.91
CA VAL A 101 -3.55 15.40 1.30
C VAL A 101 -2.19 15.97 0.95
N SER A 102 -1.91 16.10 -0.35
CA SER A 102 -0.62 16.60 -0.81
C SER A 102 -0.75 17.47 -2.04
N SER A 103 -0.03 18.59 -2.07
CA SER A 103 0.07 19.47 -3.24
C SER A 103 0.94 18.90 -4.37
N GLY A 104 1.61 17.77 -4.14
CA GLY A 104 2.44 17.08 -5.12
C GLY A 104 2.18 15.56 -5.14
N GLY A 105 3.12 14.79 -4.63
CA GLY A 105 3.08 13.32 -4.56
C GLY A 105 2.24 12.77 -3.42
N GLY A 106 1.62 11.60 -3.62
CA GLY A 106 1.06 10.80 -2.53
C GLY A 106 2.12 10.02 -1.78
N ILE A 107 2.06 8.70 -1.83
CA ILE A 107 3.03 7.79 -1.24
C ILE A 107 4.05 7.37 -2.30
N VAL A 108 5.23 8.00 -2.27
CA VAL A 108 6.33 7.77 -3.20
C VAL A 108 7.33 6.79 -2.59
N LEU A 109 7.42 5.58 -3.16
CA LEU A 109 8.29 4.49 -2.72
C LEU A 109 9.69 4.51 -3.37
N GLY A 110 9.96 5.51 -4.23
CA GLY A 110 11.25 5.71 -4.88
C GLY A 110 11.53 4.71 -6.00
N GLU A 111 12.82 4.57 -6.33
CA GLU A 111 13.31 3.82 -7.50
C GLU A 111 13.94 2.46 -7.14
N ARG A 112 14.07 2.16 -5.84
CA ARG A 112 14.84 1.01 -5.34
C ARG A 112 14.07 0.22 -4.29
N LEU A 113 12.81 -0.10 -4.58
CA LEU A 113 11.99 -0.98 -3.75
C LEU A 113 12.48 -2.43 -3.87
N ALA A 114 12.57 -3.16 -2.76
CA ALA A 114 12.89 -4.58 -2.78
C ALA A 114 12.06 -5.34 -1.74
N VAL A 115 11.05 -6.08 -2.20
CA VAL A 115 10.17 -6.89 -1.34
C VAL A 115 10.37 -8.35 -1.66
N SER A 116 10.71 -9.19 -0.68
CA SER A 116 10.81 -10.65 -0.84
C SER A 116 10.32 -11.36 0.41
N ASP A 117 9.52 -12.41 0.24
CA ASP A 117 8.88 -13.16 1.34
C ASP A 117 8.18 -12.25 2.37
N SER A 118 7.66 -11.11 1.92
CA SER A 118 7.23 -10.00 2.77
C SER A 118 6.04 -9.25 2.17
N VAL A 119 5.38 -8.42 2.97
CA VAL A 119 4.12 -7.78 2.60
C VAL A 119 4.27 -6.27 2.53
N LEU A 120 3.90 -5.69 1.39
CA LEU A 120 3.70 -4.27 1.19
C LEU A 120 2.22 -4.03 0.95
N ARG A 121 1.52 -3.35 1.86
CA ARG A 121 0.07 -3.20 1.76
C ARG A 121 -0.44 -1.78 2.01
N PHE A 122 -1.42 -1.40 1.22
CA PHE A 122 -2.18 -0.16 1.31
C PHE A 122 -3.66 -0.51 1.39
N VAL A 123 -4.26 -0.30 2.56
CA VAL A 123 -5.62 -0.76 2.84
C VAL A 123 -6.47 0.35 3.45
N GLY A 124 -7.56 0.74 2.78
CA GLY A 124 -8.38 1.86 3.25
C GLY A 124 -7.61 3.19 3.15
N VAL A 125 -6.95 3.42 2.02
CA VAL A 125 -6.18 4.65 1.79
C VAL A 125 -6.97 5.55 0.85
N GLU A 126 -7.24 6.79 1.26
CA GLU A 126 -7.94 7.78 0.45
C GLU A 126 -7.08 9.03 0.32
N GLY A 127 -6.99 9.60 -0.87
CA GLY A 127 -6.26 10.86 -1.00
C GLY A 127 -6.46 11.63 -2.28
N SER A 128 -6.23 12.94 -2.15
CA SER A 128 -6.22 13.91 -3.25
C SER A 128 -4.81 14.45 -3.42
N VAL A 129 -4.21 14.15 -4.57
CA VAL A 129 -2.82 14.48 -4.91
C VAL A 129 -2.72 14.85 -6.39
N ALA A 130 -1.71 15.60 -6.79
CA ALA A 130 -1.52 16.02 -8.19
C ALA A 130 -0.98 14.91 -9.12
N SER A 131 -0.90 13.66 -8.63
CA SER A 131 -0.27 12.53 -9.32
C SER A 131 -0.99 11.20 -9.00
N SER A 132 -0.28 10.07 -9.01
CA SER A 132 -0.82 8.78 -8.50
C SER A 132 -0.75 8.74 -6.97
N LEU A 133 -1.78 8.16 -6.34
CA LEU A 133 -1.84 8.09 -4.87
C LEU A 133 -0.70 7.24 -4.28
N VAL A 134 -0.36 6.13 -4.93
CA VAL A 134 0.85 5.34 -4.65
C VAL A 134 1.76 5.38 -5.89
N ARG A 135 3.04 5.69 -5.72
CA ARG A 135 4.00 5.77 -6.83
C ARG A 135 5.27 5.02 -6.48
N CYS A 136 5.71 4.15 -7.36
CA CYS A 136 7.00 3.47 -7.29
C CYS A 136 7.60 3.43 -8.68
N ASP A 137 8.80 3.97 -8.82
CA ASP A 137 9.43 4.21 -10.12
C ASP A 137 10.51 3.16 -10.45
N GLY A 138 10.68 2.17 -9.58
CA GLY A 138 11.70 1.15 -9.76
C GLY A 138 11.80 0.15 -8.60
N GLY A 139 12.39 -0.99 -8.90
CA GLY A 139 12.66 -2.05 -7.93
C GLY A 139 11.99 -3.36 -8.28
N THR A 140 11.85 -4.23 -7.29
CA THR A 140 11.33 -5.59 -7.48
C THR A 140 10.44 -6.02 -6.32
N VAL A 141 9.29 -6.59 -6.66
CA VAL A 141 8.52 -7.45 -5.75
C VAL A 141 8.82 -8.88 -6.19
N GLY A 142 9.71 -9.52 -5.42
CA GLY A 142 10.28 -10.83 -5.70
C GLY A 142 9.48 -11.99 -5.10
N GLY A 143 10.07 -13.18 -5.17
CA GLY A 143 9.49 -14.43 -4.70
C GLY A 143 8.90 -14.31 -3.29
N GLY A 144 7.70 -14.86 -3.11
CA GLY A 144 6.99 -14.84 -1.82
C GLY A 144 6.55 -13.45 -1.35
N GLY A 145 6.84 -12.39 -2.11
CA GLY A 145 6.38 -11.04 -1.84
C GLY A 145 4.89 -10.89 -2.14
N TRP A 146 4.19 -10.06 -1.36
CA TRP A 146 2.80 -9.69 -1.61
C TRP A 146 2.63 -8.17 -1.62
N LEU A 147 2.15 -7.64 -2.75
CA LEU A 147 1.71 -6.25 -2.87
C LEU A 147 0.18 -6.19 -2.84
N GLU A 148 -0.37 -5.54 -1.82
CA GLU A 148 -1.82 -5.38 -1.65
C GLU A 148 -2.24 -3.91 -1.80
N LEU A 149 -3.16 -3.66 -2.74
CA LEU A 149 -3.94 -2.42 -2.84
C LEU A 149 -5.40 -2.80 -2.61
N ARG A 150 -5.98 -2.36 -1.49
CA ARG A 150 -7.35 -2.71 -1.14
C ARG A 150 -8.10 -1.52 -0.59
N ASP A 151 -9.31 -1.26 -1.09
CA ASP A 151 -10.09 -0.11 -0.62
C ASP A 151 -9.26 1.20 -0.74
N VAL A 152 -8.60 1.39 -1.89
CA VAL A 152 -7.77 2.58 -2.17
C VAL A 152 -8.51 3.51 -3.11
N TRP A 153 -8.75 4.74 -2.66
CA TRP A 153 -9.53 5.75 -3.37
C TRP A 153 -8.65 6.95 -3.75
N ALA A 154 -8.33 7.04 -5.04
CA ALA A 154 -7.72 8.23 -5.63
C ALA A 154 -8.84 9.23 -5.99
N VAL A 155 -8.93 10.31 -5.21
CA VAL A 155 -9.96 11.35 -5.32
C VAL A 155 -9.36 12.70 -5.73
N GLY A 156 -10.21 13.68 -6.05
CA GLY A 156 -9.77 15.03 -6.42
C GLY A 156 -8.94 15.04 -7.71
N GLU A 157 -7.71 15.55 -7.62
CA GLU A 157 -6.80 15.67 -8.78
C GLU A 157 -6.02 14.37 -9.08
N ALA A 158 -6.17 13.33 -8.25
CA ALA A 158 -5.39 12.11 -8.39
C ALA A 158 -5.76 11.34 -9.67
N LEU A 159 -4.76 11.09 -10.50
CA LEU A 159 -4.96 10.52 -11.84
C LEU A 159 -5.13 9.00 -11.83
N SER A 160 -4.57 8.30 -10.85
CA SER A 160 -4.65 6.85 -10.71
C SER A 160 -4.45 6.39 -9.26
N VAL A 161 -4.84 5.15 -8.96
CA VAL A 161 -4.60 4.53 -7.65
C VAL A 161 -3.12 4.26 -7.43
N ALA A 162 -2.45 3.72 -8.44
CA ALA A 162 -1.01 3.54 -8.38
C ALA A 162 -0.31 3.82 -9.71
N SER A 163 0.98 4.17 -9.61
CA SER A 163 1.93 4.07 -10.71
C SER A 163 3.08 3.17 -10.27
N LEU A 164 3.21 2.02 -10.95
CA LEU A 164 4.25 1.02 -10.68
C LEU A 164 5.24 0.92 -11.86
N SER A 165 5.34 1.99 -12.64
CA SER A 165 6.25 2.12 -13.77
C SER A 165 7.68 1.82 -13.34
N GLY A 166 8.33 0.81 -13.94
CA GLY A 166 9.70 0.42 -13.58
C GLY A 166 9.81 -0.63 -12.46
N VAL A 167 8.71 -0.98 -11.79
CA VAL A 167 8.68 -2.11 -10.85
C VAL A 167 8.63 -3.42 -11.61
N THR A 168 9.48 -4.37 -11.23
CA THR A 168 9.46 -5.74 -11.75
C THR A 168 8.75 -6.67 -10.78
N LEU A 169 7.75 -7.41 -11.25
CA LEU A 169 7.12 -8.50 -10.52
C LEU A 169 7.78 -9.82 -10.91
N SER A 170 8.30 -10.55 -9.93
CA SER A 170 9.04 -11.79 -10.15
C SER A 170 8.74 -12.83 -9.07
N GLY A 171 7.75 -13.68 -9.32
CA GLY A 171 7.34 -14.75 -8.40
C GLY A 171 6.54 -14.26 -7.19
N CYS A 172 5.98 -13.05 -7.28
CA CYS A 172 5.17 -12.45 -6.23
C CYS A 172 3.66 -12.58 -6.50
N ALA A 173 2.87 -12.27 -5.48
CA ALA A 173 1.43 -12.03 -5.61
C ALA A 173 1.14 -10.51 -5.59
N VAL A 174 0.20 -10.07 -6.40
CA VAL A 174 -0.36 -8.72 -6.35
C VAL A 174 -1.88 -8.81 -6.27
N SER A 175 -2.48 -8.15 -5.29
CA SER A 175 -3.93 -8.09 -5.11
C SER A 175 -4.41 -6.65 -5.20
N ILE A 176 -5.34 -6.38 -6.11
CA ILE A 176 -5.94 -5.04 -6.28
C ILE A 176 -7.45 -5.19 -6.17
N ALA A 177 -8.03 -4.75 -5.06
CA ALA A 177 -9.44 -5.00 -4.77
C ALA A 177 -10.17 -3.75 -4.27
N ARG A 178 -11.36 -3.50 -4.81
CA ARG A 178 -12.25 -2.39 -4.40
C ARG A 178 -11.58 -1.01 -4.45
N CYS A 179 -10.61 -0.86 -5.32
CA CYS A 179 -9.92 0.40 -5.57
C CYS A 179 -10.72 1.26 -6.57
N ALA A 180 -10.62 2.58 -6.46
CA ALA A 180 -11.23 3.49 -7.41
C ALA A 180 -10.30 4.65 -7.78
N ALA A 181 -10.24 4.97 -9.08
CA ALA A 181 -9.61 6.17 -9.61
C ALA A 181 -10.61 6.98 -10.44
N ILE A 182 -10.47 8.31 -10.39
CA ILE A 182 -11.21 9.24 -11.26
C ILE A 182 -10.71 9.09 -12.71
N GLY A 183 -9.39 8.98 -12.90
CA GLY A 183 -8.81 8.74 -14.22
C GLY A 183 -9.14 7.36 -14.80
N THR A 184 -8.97 7.21 -16.10
CA THR A 184 -9.21 5.95 -16.83
C THR A 184 -8.17 4.87 -16.50
N THR A 185 -7.00 5.27 -16.00
CA THR A 185 -5.95 4.35 -15.53
C THR A 185 -6.17 4.03 -14.06
N LEU A 186 -6.31 2.74 -13.73
CA LEU A 186 -6.36 2.29 -12.33
C LEU A 186 -4.93 2.22 -11.77
N VAL A 187 -4.07 1.46 -12.44
CA VAL A 187 -2.66 1.26 -12.10
C VAL A 187 -1.86 1.28 -13.38
N SER A 188 -0.85 2.15 -13.49
CA SER A 188 0.11 2.03 -14.60
C SER A 188 1.05 0.85 -14.35
N GLY A 189 1.10 -0.03 -15.35
CA GLY A 189 1.53 -1.41 -15.17
C GLY A 189 3.00 -1.59 -14.79
N PRO A 190 3.30 -2.55 -13.89
CA PRO A 190 4.64 -3.04 -13.66
C PRO A 190 5.07 -4.00 -14.79
N THR A 191 6.36 -4.29 -14.88
CA THR A 191 6.88 -5.36 -15.74
C THR A 191 6.65 -6.70 -15.05
N ILE A 192 5.83 -7.56 -15.64
CA ILE A 192 5.52 -8.89 -15.09
C ILE A 192 6.45 -9.92 -15.72
N THR A 193 7.41 -10.45 -14.96
CA THR A 193 8.27 -11.56 -15.39
C THR A 193 7.70 -12.91 -14.97
N SER A 194 7.16 -12.98 -13.75
CA SER A 194 6.47 -14.13 -13.20
C SER A 194 5.66 -13.70 -11.96
N GLY A 195 4.78 -14.57 -11.46
CA GLY A 195 3.84 -14.23 -10.40
C GLY A 195 2.42 -14.01 -10.92
N ALA A 196 1.52 -13.55 -10.06
CA ALA A 196 0.11 -13.39 -10.39
C ALA A 196 -0.45 -12.04 -9.91
N VAL A 197 -1.25 -11.41 -10.76
CA VAL A 197 -2.02 -10.21 -10.42
C VAL A 197 -3.49 -10.60 -10.35
N SER A 198 -4.08 -10.56 -9.17
CA SER A 198 -5.50 -10.82 -8.93
C SER A 198 -6.23 -9.52 -8.68
N VAL A 199 -7.38 -9.35 -9.32
CA VAL A 199 -8.15 -8.11 -9.26
C VAL A 199 -9.62 -8.36 -8.95
N GLN A 200 -10.26 -7.45 -8.21
CA GLN A 200 -11.67 -7.58 -7.84
C GLN A 200 -12.35 -6.23 -7.63
N CYS A 201 -13.53 -6.04 -8.23
CA CYS A 201 -14.42 -4.92 -7.94
C CYS A 201 -13.78 -3.51 -8.01
N ASN A 202 -12.85 -3.29 -8.93
CA ASN A 202 -12.20 -1.99 -9.10
C ASN A 202 -12.98 -1.05 -10.02
N ARG A 203 -12.75 0.26 -9.88
CA ARG A 203 -13.33 1.31 -10.73
C ARG A 203 -12.25 2.22 -11.31
N ALA A 204 -12.38 2.58 -12.58
CA ALA A 204 -11.56 3.60 -13.23
C ALA A 204 -12.41 4.38 -14.25
N GLY A 205 -12.21 5.69 -14.36
CA GLY A 205 -12.96 6.53 -15.30
C GLY A 205 -14.48 6.49 -15.08
N GLY A 206 -14.92 6.34 -13.82
CA GLY A 206 -16.34 6.20 -13.46
C GLY A 206 -16.97 4.84 -13.82
N ARG A 207 -16.18 3.83 -14.21
CA ARG A 207 -16.70 2.52 -14.66
C ARG A 207 -16.18 1.40 -13.77
N VAL A 208 -17.02 0.41 -13.50
CA VAL A 208 -16.60 -0.85 -12.85
C VAL A 208 -15.86 -1.71 -13.88
N LEU A 209 -14.65 -2.16 -13.55
CA LEU A 209 -13.85 -3.05 -14.39
C LEU A 209 -14.28 -4.49 -14.15
N ARG A 210 -14.74 -5.17 -15.21
CA ARG A 210 -15.38 -6.50 -15.11
C ARG A 210 -14.61 -7.59 -15.84
N SER A 211 -13.84 -7.24 -16.86
CA SER A 211 -13.11 -8.17 -17.69
C SER A 211 -11.61 -7.89 -17.71
N SER A 212 -10.81 -8.88 -18.08
CA SER A 212 -9.37 -8.70 -18.30
C SER A 212 -9.08 -7.62 -19.37
N GLY A 213 -9.98 -7.43 -20.34
CA GLY A 213 -9.91 -6.34 -21.32
C GLY A 213 -10.06 -4.96 -20.68
N ASP A 214 -11.01 -4.80 -19.75
CA ASP A 214 -11.20 -3.55 -19.00
C ASP A 214 -9.95 -3.20 -18.19
N TYR A 215 -9.39 -4.20 -17.49
CA TYR A 215 -8.17 -4.02 -16.70
C TYR A 215 -6.95 -3.69 -17.57
N ARG A 216 -6.84 -4.29 -18.77
CA ARG A 216 -5.80 -3.95 -19.74
C ARG A 216 -5.89 -2.49 -20.18
N MET A 217 -7.09 -2.00 -20.48
CA MET A 217 -7.32 -0.58 -20.80
C MET A 217 -7.03 0.33 -19.61
N ALA A 218 -7.21 -0.16 -18.39
CA ALA A 218 -6.92 0.55 -17.14
C ALA A 218 -5.46 0.41 -16.67
N GLY A 219 -4.55 -0.10 -17.51
CA GLY A 219 -3.10 -0.12 -17.29
C GLY A 219 -2.51 -1.42 -16.73
N LEU A 220 -3.33 -2.46 -16.51
CA LEU A 220 -2.88 -3.77 -16.01
C LEU A 220 -2.89 -4.82 -17.14
N PRO A 221 -1.73 -5.21 -17.70
CA PRO A 221 -1.67 -5.96 -18.95
C PRO A 221 -2.17 -7.40 -18.85
N SER A 222 -2.01 -8.04 -17.69
CA SER A 222 -2.39 -9.44 -17.44
C SER A 222 -2.88 -9.59 -16.01
N VAL A 223 -4.11 -10.07 -15.85
CA VAL A 223 -4.79 -10.21 -14.54
C VAL A 223 -5.69 -11.43 -14.49
N SER A 224 -5.87 -11.98 -13.29
CA SER A 224 -6.96 -12.89 -12.94
C SER A 224 -8.10 -12.09 -12.30
N VAL A 225 -9.28 -12.08 -12.93
CA VAL A 225 -10.43 -11.31 -12.44
C VAL A 225 -11.29 -12.19 -11.55
N VAL A 226 -11.51 -11.76 -10.31
CA VAL A 226 -12.43 -12.39 -9.37
C VAL A 226 -13.75 -11.61 -9.36
N PRO A 227 -14.93 -12.28 -9.42
CA PRO A 227 -16.22 -11.62 -9.29
C PRO A 227 -16.33 -10.77 -8.03
N CYS A 228 -17.08 -9.67 -8.09
CA CYS A 228 -17.18 -8.72 -6.98
C CYS A 228 -17.84 -9.31 -5.71
N ASP A 229 -18.72 -10.28 -5.89
CA ASP A 229 -19.42 -11.06 -4.86
C ASP A 229 -18.68 -12.34 -4.47
N GLY A 230 -17.60 -12.68 -5.18
CA GLY A 230 -16.75 -13.81 -4.89
C GLY A 230 -15.67 -13.50 -3.85
N CYS A 231 -14.90 -14.53 -3.52
CA CYS A 231 -13.71 -14.43 -2.69
C CYS A 231 -12.63 -15.34 -3.27
N ALA A 232 -11.37 -14.99 -3.02
CA ALA A 232 -10.23 -15.79 -3.44
C ALA A 232 -9.08 -15.61 -2.46
N ALA A 233 -8.37 -16.68 -2.15
CA ALA A 233 -7.19 -16.64 -1.30
C ALA A 233 -6.17 -15.59 -1.79
N ALA A 234 -5.97 -15.50 -3.10
CA ALA A 234 -5.05 -14.55 -3.75
C ALA A 234 -5.39 -13.06 -3.53
N LEU A 235 -6.58 -12.75 -2.99
CA LEU A 235 -7.00 -11.38 -2.65
C LEU A 235 -7.09 -11.13 -1.14
N ALA A 236 -7.16 -12.19 -0.34
CA ALA A 236 -7.46 -12.12 1.09
C ALA A 236 -6.29 -12.55 1.97
N CYS A 237 -5.45 -13.47 1.50
CA CYS A 237 -4.47 -14.18 2.31
C CYS A 237 -3.04 -13.95 1.82
N PHE A 238 -2.11 -13.85 2.77
CA PHE A 238 -0.69 -13.95 2.49
C PHE A 238 -0.30 -15.42 2.30
N ASP A 239 -0.01 -15.80 1.06
CA ASP A 239 0.17 -17.19 0.65
C ASP A 239 1.20 -17.95 1.51
N ALA A 240 2.37 -17.34 1.77
CA ALA A 240 3.48 -17.99 2.47
C ALA A 240 3.12 -18.47 3.89
N LEU A 241 2.13 -17.84 4.54
CA LEU A 241 1.67 -18.18 5.89
C LEU A 241 0.22 -18.69 5.91
N THR A 242 -0.35 -19.01 4.74
CA THR A 242 -1.69 -19.60 4.63
C THR A 242 -1.60 -21.12 4.59
N ALA A 243 -2.36 -21.79 5.45
CA ALA A 243 -2.47 -23.25 5.52
C ALA A 243 -3.58 -23.76 4.60
N SER A 244 -4.74 -23.11 4.63
CA SER A 244 -5.91 -23.44 3.81
C SER A 244 -6.80 -22.22 3.62
N PHE A 245 -7.69 -22.31 2.62
CA PHE A 245 -8.72 -21.31 2.36
C PHE A 245 -10.05 -22.02 2.13
N SER A 246 -11.04 -21.72 2.98
CA SER A 246 -12.40 -22.28 2.94
C SER A 246 -13.38 -21.24 3.43
N ASP A 247 -14.60 -21.24 2.89
CA ASP A 247 -15.66 -20.30 3.27
C ASP A 247 -15.23 -18.83 3.29
N CYS A 248 -14.37 -18.44 2.33
CA CYS A 248 -13.78 -17.11 2.21
C CYS A 248 -12.86 -16.67 3.35
N VAL A 249 -12.38 -17.60 4.18
CA VAL A 249 -11.52 -17.34 5.33
C VAL A 249 -10.16 -18.02 5.14
N CYS A 250 -9.10 -17.31 5.53
CA CYS A 250 -7.74 -17.84 5.54
C CYS A 250 -7.51 -18.57 6.88
N SER A 251 -7.08 -19.82 6.82
CA SER A 251 -6.52 -20.52 7.99
C SER A 251 -5.00 -20.40 7.96
N CYS A 252 -4.39 -19.95 9.05
CA CYS A 252 -2.97 -19.60 9.06
C CYS A 252 -2.06 -20.76 9.49
N ARG A 253 -0.85 -20.80 8.92
CA ARG A 253 0.27 -21.60 9.43
C ARG A 253 0.84 -20.94 10.67
N ALA A 254 1.69 -21.67 11.39
CA ALA A 254 2.45 -21.11 12.51
C ALA A 254 3.22 -19.85 12.07
N GLY A 255 3.11 -18.78 12.85
CA GLY A 255 3.70 -17.46 12.57
C GLY A 255 2.79 -16.51 11.78
N GLY A 256 1.72 -17.00 11.15
CA GLY A 256 0.68 -16.15 10.56
C GLY A 256 -0.34 -15.68 11.61
N VAL A 257 -0.71 -14.40 11.56
CA VAL A 257 -1.69 -13.79 12.46
C VAL A 257 -2.75 -12.98 11.69
N GLY A 258 -3.96 -12.95 12.26
CA GLY A 258 -5.11 -12.23 11.71
C GLY A 258 -5.73 -12.88 10.46
N GLU A 259 -6.79 -12.25 9.95
CA GLU A 259 -7.61 -12.77 8.85
C GLU A 259 -6.85 -12.99 7.53
N ALA A 260 -5.74 -12.28 7.34
CA ALA A 260 -4.92 -12.36 6.13
C ALA A 260 -3.65 -13.21 6.33
N CYS A 261 -3.49 -13.87 7.48
CA CYS A 261 -2.30 -14.65 7.83
C CYS A 261 -0.99 -13.88 7.68
N LEU A 262 -0.97 -12.65 8.15
CA LEU A 262 0.19 -11.77 8.02
C LEU A 262 1.27 -12.13 9.05
N PRO A 263 2.55 -11.79 8.80
CA PRO A 263 3.62 -12.05 9.77
C PRO A 263 3.50 -11.27 11.08
N PHE A 264 2.79 -10.15 11.06
CA PHE A 264 2.58 -9.26 12.20
C PHE A 264 1.12 -8.87 12.30
N ASP A 265 0.67 -8.60 13.52
CA ASP A 265 -0.66 -8.06 13.75
C ASP A 265 -0.72 -6.64 13.16
N VAL A 266 -1.64 -6.45 12.22
CA VAL A 266 -1.89 -5.17 11.57
C VAL A 266 -3.38 -4.85 11.62
N PRO A 267 -3.74 -3.56 11.72
CA PRO A 267 -5.13 -3.18 11.88
C PRO A 267 -5.98 -3.60 10.67
N PRO A 268 -7.27 -3.91 10.89
CA PRO A 268 -8.19 -4.10 9.79
C PRO A 268 -8.50 -2.76 9.11
N ALA A 269 -9.01 -2.84 7.88
CA ALA A 269 -9.66 -1.69 7.27
C ALA A 269 -10.86 -1.28 8.13
N ARG A 270 -10.99 -0.01 8.49
CA ARG A 270 -12.26 0.53 8.98
C ARG A 270 -13.26 0.41 7.84
N ALA A 271 -14.49 0.02 8.15
CA ALA A 271 -15.55 -0.02 7.15
C ALA A 271 -15.68 1.39 6.54
N ALA A 272 -15.25 1.55 5.30
CA ALA A 272 -15.52 2.77 4.57
C ALA A 272 -17.05 2.90 4.47
N VAL A 273 -17.60 4.00 4.98
CA VAL A 273 -18.97 4.38 4.66
C VAL A 273 -19.03 4.37 3.13
N ARG A 274 -19.83 3.49 2.54
CA ARG A 274 -19.97 3.35 1.09
C ARG A 274 -20.33 4.72 0.50
N ARG A 275 -19.34 5.49 0.09
CA ARG A 275 -19.56 6.73 -0.65
C ARG A 275 -19.68 6.33 -2.10
N ALA A 276 -20.89 6.44 -2.61
CA ALA A 276 -21.12 6.42 -4.04
C ALA A 276 -20.36 7.61 -4.63
N ALA A 277 -19.34 7.32 -5.44
CA ALA A 277 -18.82 8.24 -6.44
C ALA A 277 -19.19 7.62 -7.80
#